data_AF-A0A353D603-F1
#
_entry.id   AF-A0A353D603-F1
#
_cell.length_a   1.000
_cell.length_b   1.000
_cell.length_c   1.000
_cell.angle_alpha   90.00
_cell.angle_beta   90.00
_cell.angle_gamma   90.00
#
_symmetry.space_group_name_H-M   'P 1'
#
loop_
_entity.id
_entity.type
_entity.pdbx_description
1 polymer ?
#
loop_
_entity_poly.entity_id
_entity_poly.type
_entity_poly.pdbx_seq_one_letter_code
_entity_poly.pdbx_strand_id
1 'polypeptide(L)'
;MKHLLIILLATITNIVWADEGVDITNPTQVLELHNLQEKLDAVSATIMGCIDSGEEHGTCMCKHKELILQFNSSVKSLFSSHPDFVKLDIVRFKTPDGIWVSQSLKGIRKQAGIEPSCT
;
A
#
# COMPACT_ATOMS: atom_id res chain seq x y z
N MET A 1 53.39 -12.51 -21.24
CA MET A 1 52.12 -12.45 -22.00
C MET A 1 51.26 -13.64 -21.62
N LYS A 2 49.95 -13.40 -21.47
CA LYS A 2 48.85 -14.30 -21.06
C LYS A 2 48.69 -14.54 -19.55
N HIS A 3 48.12 -13.55 -18.86
CA HIS A 3 47.30 -13.78 -17.68
C HIS A 3 45.94 -14.32 -18.15
N LEU A 4 45.60 -15.54 -17.74
CA LEU A 4 44.27 -16.11 -17.95
C LEU A 4 43.33 -15.46 -16.94
N LEU A 5 42.54 -14.47 -17.38
CA LEU A 5 41.42 -13.93 -16.64
C LEU A 5 40.25 -14.91 -16.75
N ILE A 6 40.01 -15.69 -15.71
CA ILE A 6 38.73 -16.39 -15.54
C ILE A 6 37.71 -15.34 -15.11
N ILE A 7 37.00 -14.79 -16.09
CA ILE A 7 35.82 -13.96 -15.87
C ILE A 7 34.73 -14.91 -15.37
N LEU A 8 34.53 -14.96 -14.06
CA LEU A 8 33.35 -15.56 -13.46
C LEU A 8 32.16 -14.68 -13.88
N LEU A 9 31.40 -15.13 -14.89
CA LEU A 9 30.09 -14.57 -15.20
C LEU A 9 29.18 -14.83 -14.00
N ALA A 10 29.19 -13.91 -13.04
CA ALA A 10 28.04 -13.68 -12.18
C ALA A 10 26.97 -12.97 -13.02
N THR A 11 26.43 -13.67 -14.03
CA THR A 11 25.20 -13.25 -14.68
C THR A 11 24.08 -13.45 -13.69
N ILE A 12 23.84 -12.40 -12.91
CA ILE A 12 22.54 -11.80 -12.67
C ILE A 12 21.39 -12.81 -12.82
N THR A 13 21.30 -13.77 -11.90
CA THR A 13 19.98 -14.22 -11.50
C THR A 13 19.38 -13.00 -10.81
N ASN A 14 18.59 -12.22 -11.55
CA ASN A 14 17.55 -11.41 -10.94
C ASN A 14 16.62 -12.41 -10.25
N ILE A 15 17.00 -12.81 -9.04
CA ILE A 15 16.06 -13.37 -8.09
C ILE A 15 15.21 -12.15 -7.74
N VAL A 16 14.21 -11.88 -8.59
CA VAL A 16 13.02 -11.19 -8.14
C VAL A 16 12.43 -12.18 -7.15
N TRP A 17 12.66 -11.92 -5.87
CA TRP A 17 11.96 -12.60 -4.80
C TRP A 17 10.50 -12.23 -5.05
N ALA A 18 9.77 -13.14 -5.71
CA ALA A 18 8.32 -13.05 -5.79
C ALA A 18 7.85 -13.22 -4.35
N ASP A 19 7.60 -12.11 -3.68
CA ASP A 19 6.91 -12.14 -2.40
C ASP A 19 5.61 -12.90 -2.66
N GLU A 20 5.42 -14.05 -2.00
CA GLU A 20 4.30 -14.97 -2.22
C GLU A 20 3.01 -14.37 -1.65
N GLY A 21 2.63 -13.19 -2.15
CA GLY A 21 1.40 -12.53 -1.77
C GLY A 21 0.22 -13.43 -2.10
N VAL A 22 -0.76 -13.49 -1.20
CA VAL A 22 -1.93 -14.33 -1.39
C VAL A 22 -2.82 -13.72 -2.46
N ASP A 23 -3.15 -14.50 -3.50
CA ASP A 23 -4.05 -14.08 -4.56
C ASP A 23 -5.49 -14.05 -4.05
N ILE A 24 -6.11 -12.87 -4.11
CA ILE A 24 -7.51 -12.64 -3.75
C ILE A 24 -8.32 -12.57 -5.04
N THR A 25 -9.20 -13.54 -5.22
CA THR A 25 -10.04 -13.67 -6.42
C THR A 25 -11.52 -13.53 -6.14
N ASN A 26 -11.93 -13.51 -4.86
CA ASN A 26 -13.32 -13.27 -4.48
C ASN A 26 -13.72 -11.84 -4.91
N PRO A 27 -14.75 -11.66 -5.77
CA PRO A 27 -15.08 -10.35 -6.32
C PRO A 27 -15.41 -9.28 -5.27
N THR A 28 -16.07 -9.66 -4.17
CA THR A 28 -16.39 -8.74 -3.08
C THR A 28 -15.12 -8.27 -2.38
N GLN A 29 -14.22 -9.18 -2.04
CA GLN A 29 -12.94 -8.84 -1.42
C GLN A 29 -12.06 -8.00 -2.35
N VAL A 30 -12.02 -8.33 -3.65
CA VAL A 30 -11.31 -7.56 -4.67
C VAL A 30 -11.85 -6.13 -4.74
N LEU A 31 -13.17 -5.95 -4.76
CA LEU A 31 -13.78 -4.62 -4.79
C LEU A 31 -13.45 -3.81 -3.53
N GLU A 32 -13.51 -4.43 -2.35
CA GLU A 32 -13.16 -3.75 -1.10
C GLU A 32 -11.69 -3.36 -1.03
N LEU A 33 -10.78 -4.25 -1.47
CA LEU A 33 -9.34 -3.96 -1.56
C LEU A 33 -9.04 -2.87 -2.60
N HIS A 34 -9.73 -2.88 -3.73
CA HIS A 34 -9.62 -1.84 -4.76
C HIS A 34 -10.08 -0.47 -4.22
N ASN A 35 -11.25 -0.40 -3.61
CA ASN A 35 -11.76 0.84 -3.02
C ASN A 35 -10.83 1.35 -1.90
N LEU A 36 -10.17 0.45 -1.17
CA LEU A 36 -9.18 0.83 -0.16
C LEU A 36 -7.89 1.38 -0.81
N GLN A 37 -7.44 0.80 -1.91
CA GLN A 37 -6.30 1.31 -2.70
C GLN A 37 -6.58 2.74 -3.18
N GLU A 38 -7.76 3.01 -3.75
CA GLU A 38 -8.11 4.36 -4.21
C GLU A 38 -8.08 5.40 -3.08
N LYS A 39 -8.53 5.02 -1.88
CA LYS A 39 -8.46 5.90 -0.70
C LYS A 39 -7.03 6.11 -0.22
N LEU A 40 -6.20 5.07 -0.26
CA LEU A 40 -4.78 5.18 0.05
C LEU A 40 -4.07 6.14 -0.92
N ASP A 41 -4.37 6.02 -2.22
CA ASP A 41 -3.80 6.88 -3.25
C ASP A 41 -4.21 8.34 -3.04
N ALA A 42 -5.48 8.59 -2.71
CA ALA A 42 -5.97 9.94 -2.40
C ALA A 42 -5.28 10.54 -1.16
N VAL A 43 -5.13 9.77 -0.08
CA VAL A 43 -4.40 10.21 1.13
C VAL A 43 -2.93 10.47 0.82
N SER A 44 -2.29 9.59 0.04
CA SER A 44 -0.88 9.73 -0.34
C SER A 44 -0.66 10.97 -1.20
N ALA A 45 -1.53 11.21 -2.19
CA ALA A 45 -1.49 12.41 -3.03
C ALA A 45 -1.67 13.68 -2.20
N THR A 46 -2.55 13.65 -1.20
CA THR A 46 -2.75 14.76 -0.27
C THR A 46 -1.50 15.03 0.57
N ILE A 47 -0.89 13.99 1.13
CA ILE A 47 0.35 14.12 1.91
C ILE A 47 1.48 14.69 1.05
N MET A 48 1.63 14.20 -0.19
CA MET A 48 2.61 14.74 -1.13
C MET A 48 2.32 16.21 -1.45
N GLY A 49 1.05 16.56 -1.71
CA GLY A 49 0.65 17.95 -1.90
C GLY A 49 0.93 18.85 -0.69
N CYS A 50 0.79 18.33 0.54
CA CYS A 50 1.17 19.04 1.76
C CYS A 50 2.68 19.26 1.87
N ILE A 51 3.49 18.29 1.46
CA ILE A 51 4.94 18.43 1.43
C ILE A 51 5.35 19.49 0.39
N ASP A 52 4.74 19.45 -0.79
CA ASP A 52 5.06 20.35 -1.90
C ASP A 52 4.59 21.79 -1.68
N SER A 53 3.53 22.00 -0.89
CA SER A 53 2.99 23.34 -0.62
C SER A 53 3.86 24.18 0.31
N GLY A 54 4.74 23.55 1.08
CA GLY A 54 5.54 24.21 2.13
C GLY A 54 4.72 24.69 3.32
N GLU A 55 3.44 24.32 3.42
CA GLU A 55 2.62 24.58 4.60
C GLU A 55 3.09 23.74 5.80
N GLU A 56 2.78 24.21 7.01
CA GLU A 56 3.04 23.43 8.21
C GLU A 56 2.24 22.12 8.16
N HIS A 57 2.93 21.00 8.41
CA HIS A 57 2.40 19.66 8.18
C HIS A 57 1.10 19.40 8.92
N GLY A 58 1.02 19.76 10.21
CA GLY A 58 -0.19 19.60 11.02
C GLY A 58 -1.38 20.35 10.44
N THR A 59 -1.19 21.62 10.08
CA THR A 59 -2.19 22.49 9.46
C THR A 59 -2.71 21.89 8.16
N CYS A 60 -1.81 21.43 7.29
CA CYS A 60 -2.21 20.82 6.03
C CYS A 60 -2.95 19.49 6.24
N MET A 61 -2.44 18.61 7.11
CA MET A 61 -3.13 17.36 7.47
C MET A 61 -4.53 17.61 8.05
N CYS A 62 -4.71 18.70 8.80
CA CYS A 62 -5.99 19.08 9.35
C CYS A 62 -7.01 19.56 8.30
N LYS A 63 -6.56 20.26 7.26
CA LYS A 63 -7.41 20.60 6.11
C LYS A 63 -7.98 19.35 5.43
N HIS A 64 -7.26 18.23 5.50
CA HIS A 64 -7.63 16.96 4.88
C HIS A 64 -8.03 15.87 5.88
N LYS A 65 -8.36 16.25 7.12
CA LYS A 65 -8.69 15.31 8.20
C LYS A 65 -9.77 14.31 7.81
N GLU A 66 -10.84 14.77 7.15
CA GLU A 66 -11.96 13.92 6.78
C GLU A 66 -11.54 12.76 5.86
N LEU A 67 -10.69 13.04 4.88
CA LEU A 67 -10.15 12.02 3.97
C LEU A 67 -9.38 10.94 4.74
N ILE A 68 -8.54 11.36 5.69
CA ILE A 68 -7.72 10.47 6.52
C ILE A 68 -8.60 9.63 7.45
N LEU A 69 -9.64 10.23 8.05
CA LEU A 69 -10.62 9.50 8.88
C LEU A 69 -11.40 8.47 8.06
N GLN A 70 -11.81 8.81 6.84
CA GLN A 70 -12.49 7.87 5.94
C GLN A 70 -11.59 6.71 5.53
N PHE A 71 -10.31 6.96 5.25
CA PHE A 71 -9.33 5.90 5.04
C PHE A 71 -9.22 4.99 6.27
N ASN A 72 -8.99 5.57 7.47
CA ASN A 72 -8.88 4.83 8.73
C ASN A 72 -10.12 3.95 9.00
N SER A 73 -11.32 4.51 8.79
CA SER A 73 -12.59 3.80 8.96
C SER A 73 -12.73 2.64 7.96
N SER A 74 -12.31 2.86 6.70
CA SER A 74 -12.36 1.82 5.67
C SER A 74 -11.42 0.66 5.98
N VAL A 75 -10.22 0.96 6.47
CA VAL A 75 -9.28 -0.07 6.94
C VAL A 75 -9.88 -0.86 8.09
N LYS A 76 -10.44 -0.18 9.09
CA LYS A 76 -11.08 -0.84 10.23
C LYS A 76 -12.23 -1.73 9.78
N SER A 77 -13.04 -1.28 8.82
CA SER A 77 -14.14 -2.06 8.26
C SER A 77 -13.64 -3.30 7.54
N LEU A 78 -12.60 -3.18 6.69
CA LEU A 78 -12.03 -4.31 5.95
C LEU A 78 -11.59 -5.43 6.90
N PHE A 79 -10.81 -5.11 7.93
CA PHE A 79 -10.33 -6.12 8.89
C PHE A 79 -11.42 -6.65 9.84
N SER A 80 -12.51 -5.90 10.02
CA SER A 80 -13.69 -6.40 10.74
C SER A 80 -14.49 -7.40 9.90
N SER A 81 -14.64 -7.13 8.61
CA SER A 81 -15.37 -7.98 7.65
C SER A 81 -14.59 -9.24 7.25
N HIS A 82 -13.26 -9.16 7.19
CA HIS A 82 -12.37 -10.28 6.84
C HIS A 82 -11.32 -10.48 7.94
N PRO A 83 -11.67 -11.10 9.08
CA PRO A 83 -10.74 -11.30 10.18
C PRO A 83 -9.51 -12.15 9.81
N ASP A 84 -9.60 -12.97 8.78
CA ASP A 84 -8.51 -13.77 8.22
C ASP A 84 -7.41 -12.91 7.59
N PHE A 85 -7.75 -11.72 7.07
CA PHE A 85 -6.78 -10.78 6.48
C PHE A 85 -5.74 -10.29 7.49
N VAL A 86 -6.04 -10.37 8.80
CA VAL A 86 -5.11 -10.02 9.88
C VAL A 86 -3.81 -10.83 9.83
N LYS A 87 -3.86 -12.05 9.29
CA LYS A 87 -2.74 -12.99 9.19
C LYS A 87 -1.94 -12.85 7.88
N LEU A 88 -2.46 -12.12 6.91
CA LEU A 88 -1.84 -11.93 5.60
C LEU A 88 -0.92 -10.71 5.66
N ASP A 89 0.30 -10.83 5.13
CA ASP A 89 1.20 -9.68 5.00
C ASP A 89 0.90 -8.94 3.70
N ILE A 90 1.04 -9.63 2.56
CA ILE A 90 0.79 -9.10 1.23
C ILE A 90 -0.33 -9.88 0.56
N VAL A 91 -1.25 -9.14 -0.05
CA VAL A 91 -2.28 -9.69 -0.94
C VAL A 91 -2.07 -9.17 -2.35
N ARG A 92 -2.45 -9.99 -3.32
CA ARG A 92 -2.44 -9.65 -4.74
C ARG A 92 -3.85 -9.77 -5.28
N PHE A 93 -4.29 -8.76 -6.02
CA PHE A 93 -5.60 -8.78 -6.65
C PHE A 93 -5.54 -8.07 -7.99
N LYS A 94 -6.50 -8.42 -8.86
CA LYS A 94 -6.65 -7.79 -10.17
C LYS A 94 -7.78 -6.77 -10.10
N THR A 95 -7.47 -5.52 -10.40
CA THR A 95 -8.43 -4.41 -10.43
C THR A 95 -9.44 -4.59 -11.57
N PRO A 96 -10.57 -3.86 -11.56
CA PRO A 96 -11.60 -3.99 -12.60
C PRO A 96 -11.11 -3.71 -14.03
N ASP A 97 -10.11 -2.83 -14.19
CA ASP A 97 -9.43 -2.52 -15.45
C ASP A 97 -8.32 -3.53 -15.83
N GLY A 98 -8.09 -4.53 -14.99
CA GLY A 98 -7.23 -5.66 -15.29
C GLY A 98 -5.78 -5.50 -14.85
N ILE A 99 -5.46 -4.51 -14.02
CA ILE A 99 -4.12 -4.28 -13.47
C ILE A 99 -3.91 -5.14 -12.23
N TRP A 100 -2.72 -5.73 -12.09
CA TRP A 100 -2.34 -6.44 -10.87
C TRP A 100 -1.83 -5.45 -9.82
N VAL A 101 -2.43 -5.48 -8.63
CA VAL A 101 -2.01 -4.70 -7.46
C VAL A 101 -1.49 -5.65 -6.41
N SER A 102 -0.34 -5.30 -5.82
CA SER A 102 0.22 -5.97 -4.64
C SER A 102 0.13 -5.00 -3.47
N GLN A 103 -0.58 -5.40 -2.42
CA GLN A 103 -0.90 -4.52 -1.29
C GLN A 103 -0.46 -5.16 0.03
N SER A 104 0.35 -4.43 0.80
CA SER A 104 0.67 -4.83 2.18
C SER A 104 -0.51 -4.49 3.11
N LEU A 105 -1.19 -5.51 3.61
CA LEU A 105 -2.26 -5.37 4.60
C LEU A 105 -1.72 -4.98 5.96
N LYS A 106 -0.56 -5.52 6.34
CA LYS A 106 0.15 -5.12 7.56
C LYS A 106 0.59 -3.66 7.51
N GLY A 107 1.07 -3.19 6.36
CA GLY A 107 1.44 -1.81 6.11
C GLY A 107 0.25 -0.87 6.26
N ILE A 108 -0.86 -1.15 5.55
CA ILE A 108 -2.08 -0.34 5.66
C ILE A 108 -2.59 -0.30 7.10
N ARG A 109 -2.65 -1.44 7.79
CA ARG A 109 -3.15 -1.49 9.18
C ARG A 109 -2.31 -0.65 10.14
N LYS A 110 -1.01 -0.54 9.91
CA LYS A 110 -0.12 0.30 10.73
C LYS A 110 -0.31 1.80 10.45
N GLN A 111 -0.57 2.16 9.19
CA GLN A 111 -0.81 3.55 8.81
C GLN A 111 -2.19 4.01 9.27
N ALA A 112 -3.17 3.11 9.22
CA ALA A 112 -4.50 3.36 9.75
C ALA A 112 -4.45 3.52 11.28
N GLY A 113 -5.03 4.60 11.78
CA GLY A 113 -5.03 4.95 13.21
C GLY A 113 -4.07 6.08 13.57
N ILE A 114 -3.33 6.61 12.60
CA ILE A 114 -2.71 7.93 12.74
C ILE A 114 -3.80 8.97 12.42
N GLU A 115 -4.20 9.74 13.43
CA GLU A 115 -5.17 10.82 13.28
C GLU A 115 -4.46 12.19 13.32
N PRO A 116 -4.87 13.15 12.47
CA PRO A 116 -4.35 14.51 12.55
C PRO A 116 -4.70 15.16 13.89
N SER A 117 -3.69 15.68 14.59
CA SER A 117 -3.87 16.47 15.81
C SER A 117 -4.25 17.91 15.44
N CYS A 118 -5.55 18.14 15.26
CA CYS A 118 -6.09 19.45 14.92
C CYS A 118 -6.53 20.18 16.19
N THR A 119 -5.69 21.10 16.66
CA THR A 119 -5.98 22.02 17.76
C THR A 119 -6.53 23.33 17.24
#